data_AF-A0AAV0NIX4-F1
#
_entry.id   AF-A0AAV0NIX4-F1
#
_cell.length_a   1.000
_cell.length_b   1.000
_cell.length_c   1.000
_cell.angle_alpha   90.00
_cell.angle_beta   90.00
_cell.angle_gamma   90.00
#
_symmetry.space_group_name_H-M   'P 1'
#
loop_
_entity.id
_entity.type
_entity.pdbx_description
1 polymer ?
#
loop_
_entity_poly.entity_id
_entity_poly.type
_entity_poly.pdbx_seq_one_letter_code
_entity_poly.pdbx_strand_id
1 'polypeptide(L)' 'MQVTPDVHFQSDLGLDSLDNVEILMALEEEFKLEIPDKEADKIDSCKLAIEYIHNHPMAS' A
#
# COMPACT_ATOMS: atom_id res chain seq x y z
N MET A 1 -2.57 -0.23 -19.35
CA MET A 1 -2.92 -0.24 -17.91
C MET A 1 -3.17 1.19 -17.49
N GLN A 2 -4.37 1.52 -17.03
CA GLN A 2 -4.63 2.77 -16.33
C GLN A 2 -4.57 2.46 -14.84
N VAL A 3 -3.63 3.08 -14.14
CA VAL A 3 -3.54 2.97 -12.69
C VAL A 3 -4.46 4.04 -12.12
N THR A 4 -5.65 3.65 -11.68
CA THR A 4 -6.57 4.51 -10.95
C THR A 4 -6.40 4.34 -9.45
N PRO A 5 -6.67 5.37 -8.62
CA PRO A 5 -6.51 5.26 -7.16
C PRO A 5 -7.38 4.17 -6.54
N ASP A 6 -8.56 3.91 -7.12
CA ASP A 6 -9.50 2.88 -6.69
C ASP A 6 -9.19 1.48 -7.27
N VAL A 7 -8.06 1.30 -7.95
CA VAL A 7 -7.69 0.00 -8.55
C VAL A 7 -7.20 -0.94 -7.45
N HIS A 8 -7.73 -2.15 -7.44
CA HIS A 8 -7.34 -3.19 -6.50
C HIS A 8 -6.12 -3.94 -7.03
N PHE A 9 -5.05 -4.02 -6.24
CA PHE A 9 -3.76 -4.59 -6.64
C PHE A 9 -3.88 -6.02 -7.18
N GLN A 10 -4.57 -6.90 -6.46
CA GLN A 10 -4.75 -8.29 -6.88
C GLN A 10 -5.85 -8.44 -7.93
N SER A 11 -7.02 -7.81 -7.73
CA SER A 11 -8.19 -8.07 -8.57
C SER A 11 -8.14 -7.36 -9.92
N ASP A 12 -7.56 -6.16 -9.98
CA ASP A 12 -7.56 -5.33 -11.19
C ASP A 12 -6.19 -5.29 -11.88
N LEU A 13 -5.11 -5.25 -11.12
CA LEU A 13 -3.75 -5.26 -11.67
C LEU A 13 -3.16 -6.67 -11.79
N GLY A 14 -3.77 -7.67 -11.14
CA GLY A 14 -3.27 -9.05 -11.16
C GLY A 14 -1.92 -9.20 -10.47
N LEU A 15 -1.62 -8.34 -9.50
CA LEU A 15 -0.39 -8.39 -8.73
C LEU A 15 -0.42 -9.58 -7.78
N ASP A 16 0.70 -10.30 -7.72
CA ASP A 16 0.84 -11.44 -6.82
C ASP A 16 1.08 -10.95 -5.38
N SER A 17 0.94 -11.85 -4.41
CA SER A 17 1.15 -11.51 -2.99
C SER A 17 2.56 -10.97 -2.69
N LEU A 18 3.56 -11.30 -3.51
CA LEU A 18 4.92 -10.76 -3.39
C LEU A 18 5.00 -9.31 -3.84
N ASP A 19 4.29 -8.94 -4.91
CA ASP A 19 4.26 -7.57 -5.42
C ASP A 19 3.64 -6.62 -4.39
N ASN A 20 2.62 -7.06 -3.67
CA ASN A 20 2.03 -6.31 -2.56
C ASN A 20 3.05 -6.04 -1.44
N VAL A 21 3.89 -7.02 -1.11
CA VAL A 21 4.94 -6.85 -0.09
C VAL A 21 5.99 -5.83 -0.53
N GLU A 22 6.42 -5.88 -1.80
CA GLU A 22 7.38 -4.91 -2.34
C GLU A 22 6.82 -3.48 -2.32
N ILE A 23 5.55 -3.28 -2.68
CA ILE A 23 4.90 -1.96 -2.64
C ILE A 23 4.84 -1.42 -1.22
N LEU A 24 4.44 -2.25 -0.25
CA LEU A 24 4.33 -1.84 1.15
C LEU A 24 5.71 -1.50 1.73
N MET A 25 6.72 -2.32 1.47
CA MET A 25 8.10 -2.02 1.89
C MET A 25 8.62 -0.70 1.31
N ALA A 26 8.34 -0.42 0.03
CA ALA A 26 8.73 0.84 -0.58
C ALA A 26 8.02 2.05 0.07
N LEU A 27 6.76 1.90 0.46
CA LEU A 27 6.02 2.93 1.19
C LEU A 27 6.55 3.13 2.61
N GLU A 28 6.88 2.05 3.31
CA GLU A 28 7.53 2.08 4.62
C GLU A 28 8.84 2.85 4.59
N GLU A 29 9.71 2.57 3.62
CA GLU A 29 10.99 3.25 3.47
C GLU A 29 10.84 4.73 3.06
N GLU A 30 9.98 5.02 2.06
CA GLU A 30 9.78 6.38 1.55
C GLU A 30 9.18 7.32 2.61
N PHE A 31 8.22 6.83 3.39
CA PHE A 31 7.54 7.62 4.41
C PHE A 31 8.06 7.38 5.83
N LYS A 32 9.08 6.55 6.00
CA LYS A 32 9.66 6.12 7.30
C LYS A 32 8.59 5.67 8.30
N LEU A 33 7.65 4.86 7.82
CA LEU A 33 6.58 4.28 8.61
C LEU A 33 6.79 2.77 8.73
N GLU A 34 6.08 2.15 9.66
CA GLU A 34 6.13 0.70 9.88
C GLU A 34 4.69 0.20 9.82
N ILE A 35 4.34 -0.56 8.77
CA ILE A 35 3.02 -1.13 8.55
C ILE A 35 3.03 -2.55 9.13
N PRO A 36 2.30 -2.83 10.21
CA PRO A 36 2.22 -4.19 10.73
C PRO A 36 1.54 -5.11 9.72
N ASP A 37 1.98 -6.38 9.63
CA ASP A 37 1.43 -7.39 8.70
C ASP A 37 -0.11 -7.45 8.68
N LYS A 38 -0.74 -7.26 9.86
CA LYS A 38 -2.20 -7.27 10.02
C LYS A 38 -2.93 -6.12 9.32
N GLU A 39 -2.23 -5.02 9.05
CA GLU A 39 -2.72 -3.85 8.34
C GLU A 39 -2.26 -3.85 6.89
N ALA A 40 -1.05 -4.36 6.62
CA ALA A 40 -0.56 -4.69 5.28
C ALA A 40 -1.58 -5.55 4.50
N ASP A 41 -2.12 -6.60 5.13
CA ASP A 41 -3.17 -7.46 4.55
C ASP A 41 -4.47 -6.70 4.19
N LYS A 42 -4.70 -5.53 4.79
CA LYS A 42 -5.88 -4.69 4.52
C LYS A 42 -5.62 -3.62 3.45
N ILE A 43 -4.36 -3.37 3.11
CA ILE A 43 -3.97 -2.38 2.10
C ILE A 43 -3.92 -3.09 0.76
N ASP A 44 -5.06 -3.10 0.07
CA ASP A 44 -5.26 -3.84 -1.17
C ASP A 44 -5.36 -2.95 -2.42
N SER A 45 -5.27 -1.63 -2.22
CA SER A 45 -5.45 -0.60 -3.23
C SER A 45 -4.60 0.64 -2.93
N CYS A 46 -4.26 1.41 -3.98
CA CYS A 46 -3.51 2.66 -3.83
C CYS A 46 -4.20 3.64 -2.89
N LYS A 47 -5.53 3.72 -2.94
CA LYS A 47 -6.31 4.60 -2.08
C LYS A 47 -6.15 4.26 -0.60
N LEU A 48 -6.26 2.99 -0.22
CA LEU A 48 -6.08 2.58 1.17
C LEU A 48 -4.66 2.84 1.65
N ALA A 49 -3.65 2.62 0.79
CA ALA A 49 -2.27 2.95 1.10
C ALA A 49 -2.10 4.46 1.38
N ILE A 50 -2.64 5.31 0.51
CA ILE A 50 -2.59 6.78 0.67
C ILE A 50 -3.34 7.22 1.92
N GLU A 51 -4.53 6.68 2.18
CA GLU A 51 -5.32 6.97 3.38
C GLU A 51 -4.57 6.54 4.64
N TYR A 52 -3.90 5.38 4.60
CA TYR A 52 -3.09 4.88 5.71
C TYR A 52 -1.96 5.84 6.06
N ILE A 53 -1.20 6.26 5.05
CA ILE A 53 -0.07 7.20 5.18
C ILE A 53 -0.58 8.54 5.72
N HIS A 54 -1.67 9.06 5.16
CA HIS A 54 -2.25 10.33 5.59
C HIS A 54 -2.72 10.29 7.06
N ASN A 55 -3.25 9.15 7.51
CA ASN A 55 -3.71 8.97 8.89
C ASN A 55 -2.57 8.66 9.88
N HIS A 56 -1.38 8.34 9.40
CA HIS A 56 -0.17 8.12 10.20
C HIS A 56 0.90 9.19 9.89
N PRO A 57 0.71 10.44 10.34
CA PRO A 57 1.60 11.56 10.02
C PRO A 57 2.97 11.51 10.71
N MET A 58 3.50 10.32 11.04
CA MET A 58 4.86 10.13 11.55
C MET A 58 5.94 10.24 10.45
N ALA A 59 5.63 10.87 9.32
CA ALA A 59 6.63 11.34 8.36
C ALA A 59 7.32 12.58 8.95
N SER A 60 8.42 12.36 9.68
CA SER A 60 9.39 13.39 10.10
C SER A 60 10.76 13.21 9.44
#